data_AF-A0A1E4S2W8-F1
#
_entry.id   AF-A0A1E4S2W8-F1
#
_cell.length_a   1.000
_cell.length_b   1.000
_cell.length_c   1.000
_cell.angle_alpha   90.00
_cell.angle_beta   90.00
_cell.angle_gamma   90.00
#
_symmetry.space_group_name_H-M   'P 1'
#
loop_
_entity.id
_entity.type
_entity.pdbx_description
1 polymer ?
#
loop_
_entity_poly.entity_id
_entity_poly.type
_entity_poly.pdbx_seq_one_letter_code
_entity_poly.pdbx_strand_id
1 'polypeptide(L)'
;MALSFALVGIATSAFYFTNLLTCAKIYPKSKGLIISAPVTCYGLSSLIGAQLLKLTFLKNSRGELNLSKAFTLFSILYLILGIFNWFSSSVVTIEKNILLKKQDNEESPLLTSETYEENTEGEDGDDDLVEHHRDKFMRFLKDISAYLLLVCVFFTIGPCEMYITNMGSLINTISPDSSISNQVSVHAFFSTFARLSLGALSDLLASKYSISRVWILLCLLLLGLATQLFIALDIFATHNFFMISMLSGFLYGGLFTLFPTIVLSIWGSEIFGSVYGFYMLSPALSSSLFGMIFGLVYDAKCWTVDTGSSLLTSCISPVFWTTSLSFVISIAFLISAWRLVWVKRLQV
;
A
#
# COMPACT_ATOMS: atom_id res chain seq x y z
N MET A 1 -16.84 2.73 -21.00
CA MET A 1 -15.92 3.37 -20.04
C MET A 1 -15.93 2.68 -18.68
N ALA A 2 -17.08 2.56 -18.00
CA ALA A 2 -17.15 1.90 -16.68
C ALA A 2 -16.61 0.46 -16.67
N LEU A 3 -16.99 -0.37 -17.65
CA LEU A 3 -16.47 -1.73 -17.80
C LEU A 3 -14.94 -1.77 -17.95
N SER A 4 -14.38 -0.86 -18.76
CA SER A 4 -12.94 -0.76 -18.97
C SER A 4 -12.19 -0.42 -17.68
N PHE A 5 -12.70 0.53 -16.90
CA PHE A 5 -12.12 0.87 -15.59
C PHE A 5 -12.25 -0.28 -14.58
N ALA A 6 -13.37 -1.00 -14.58
CA ALA A 6 -13.55 -2.18 -13.73
C ALA A 6 -12.51 -3.27 -14.06
N LEU A 7 -12.30 -3.58 -15.34
CA LEU A 7 -11.31 -4.56 -15.79
C LEU A 7 -9.88 -4.14 -15.41
N VAL A 8 -9.53 -2.88 -15.58
CA VAL A 8 -8.21 -2.35 -15.16
C VAL A 8 -8.03 -2.44 -13.64
N GLY A 9 -9.08 -2.16 -12.86
CA GLY A 9 -9.05 -2.27 -11.41
C GLY A 9 -8.86 -3.72 -10.93
N ILE A 10 -9.59 -4.66 -11.52
CA ILE A 10 -9.46 -6.10 -11.23
C ILE A 10 -8.05 -6.58 -11.57
N ALA A 11 -7.56 -6.26 -12.77
CA ALA A 11 -6.22 -6.67 -13.20
C ALA A 11 -5.11 -6.10 -12.31
N THR A 12 -5.19 -4.81 -11.96
CA THR A 12 -4.19 -4.15 -11.10
C THR A 12 -4.15 -4.78 -9.71
N SER A 13 -5.33 -5.06 -9.13
CA SER A 13 -5.44 -5.70 -7.82
C SER A 13 -4.89 -7.13 -7.85
N ALA A 14 -5.26 -7.92 -8.86
CA ALA A 14 -4.77 -9.29 -9.03
C ALA A 14 -3.24 -9.34 -9.18
N PHE A 15 -2.64 -8.44 -9.97
CA PHE A 15 -1.18 -8.36 -10.08
C PHE A 15 -0.50 -7.95 -8.78
N TYR A 16 -1.07 -6.97 -8.07
CA TYR A 16 -0.51 -6.49 -6.81
C TYR A 16 -0.48 -7.60 -5.75
N PHE A 17 -1.60 -8.32 -5.55
CA PHE A 17 -1.68 -9.41 -4.58
C PHE A 17 -0.84 -10.62 -5.00
N THR A 18 -0.84 -11.01 -6.27
CA THR A 18 -0.01 -12.12 -6.76
C THR A 18 1.48 -11.88 -6.50
N ASN A 19 1.97 -10.66 -6.78
CA ASN A 19 3.36 -10.28 -6.53
C ASN A 19 3.70 -10.34 -5.04
N LEU A 20 2.87 -9.75 -4.17
CA LEU A 20 3.07 -9.76 -2.73
C LEU A 20 3.08 -11.17 -2.14
N LEU A 21 2.11 -11.99 -2.52
CA LEU A 21 1.95 -13.36 -2.00
C LEU A 21 3.10 -14.26 -2.43
N THR A 22 3.55 -14.12 -3.68
CA THR A 22 4.67 -14.87 -4.21
C THR A 22 5.95 -14.53 -3.45
N CYS A 23 6.25 -13.23 -3.28
CA CYS A 23 7.41 -12.79 -2.50
C CYS A 23 7.34 -13.27 -1.04
N ALA A 24 6.17 -13.14 -0.39
CA ALA A 24 5.98 -13.55 1.00
C ALA A 24 6.16 -15.07 1.21
N LYS A 25 5.85 -15.90 0.20
CA LYS A 25 6.03 -17.35 0.26
C LYS A 25 7.47 -17.79 -0.03
N ILE A 26 8.17 -17.15 -0.96
CA ILE A 26 9.53 -17.56 -1.39
C ILE A 26 10.56 -17.27 -0.30
N TYR A 27 10.43 -16.16 0.42
CA TYR A 27 11.41 -15.74 1.41
C TYR A 27 10.74 -15.59 2.81
N PRO A 28 10.72 -16.61 3.67
CA PRO A 28 10.03 -16.47 4.96
C PRO A 28 10.84 -15.66 6.01
N LYS A 29 12.15 -15.46 5.81
CA LYS A 29 13.07 -14.97 6.86
C LYS A 29 13.04 -13.46 7.12
N SER A 30 12.71 -12.61 6.13
CA SER A 30 12.75 -11.13 6.27
C SER A 30 11.43 -10.46 5.87
N LYS A 31 10.43 -10.56 6.75
CA LYS A 31 9.03 -10.20 6.46
C LYS A 31 8.82 -8.78 5.90
N GLY A 32 9.59 -7.79 6.36
CA GLY A 32 9.43 -6.38 5.97
C GLY A 32 10.01 -6.04 4.61
N LEU A 33 11.25 -6.42 4.33
CA LEU A 33 11.94 -6.11 3.07
C LEU A 33 11.30 -6.82 1.87
N ILE A 34 10.69 -7.98 2.12
CA ILE A 34 10.05 -8.81 1.11
C ILE A 34 8.72 -8.24 0.65
N ILE A 35 7.97 -7.63 1.57
CA ILE A 35 6.77 -6.88 1.22
C ILE A 35 7.17 -5.55 0.59
N SER A 36 8.19 -4.88 1.12
CA SER A 36 8.56 -3.55 0.65
C SER A 36 9.17 -3.53 -0.74
N ALA A 37 9.98 -4.54 -1.11
CA ALA A 37 10.62 -4.62 -2.43
C ALA A 37 9.63 -4.57 -3.61
N PRO A 38 8.62 -5.46 -3.73
CA PRO A 38 7.64 -5.40 -4.81
C PRO A 38 6.82 -4.10 -4.76
N VAL A 39 6.42 -3.64 -3.56
CA VAL A 39 5.66 -2.37 -3.42
C VAL A 39 6.50 -1.16 -3.83
N THR A 40 7.82 -1.21 -3.65
CA THR A 40 8.75 -0.17 -4.12
C THR A 40 8.77 -0.11 -5.65
N CYS A 41 8.80 -1.26 -6.34
CA CYS A 41 8.74 -1.32 -7.80
C CYS A 41 7.45 -0.68 -8.35
N TYR A 42 6.31 -0.89 -7.67
CA TYR A 42 5.05 -0.18 -7.98
C TYR A 42 5.14 1.34 -7.74
N GLY A 43 5.98 1.80 -6.81
CA GLY A 43 6.24 3.23 -6.59
C GLY A 43 7.11 3.82 -7.70
N LEU A 44 8.18 3.13 -8.05
CA LEU A 44 9.11 3.53 -9.10
C LEU A 44 8.43 3.60 -10.48
N SER A 45 7.49 2.70 -10.76
CA SER A 45 6.74 2.71 -12.03
C SER A 45 5.95 4.00 -12.23
N SER A 46 5.46 4.64 -11.16
CA SER A 46 4.77 5.94 -11.25
C SER A 46 5.70 7.06 -11.71
N LEU A 47 6.97 7.05 -11.28
CA LEU A 47 8.00 7.99 -11.73
C LEU A 47 8.31 7.79 -13.21
N ILE A 48 8.53 6.53 -13.62
CA ILE A 48 8.80 6.19 -15.02
C ILE A 48 7.62 6.59 -15.90
N GLY A 49 6.39 6.30 -15.48
CA GLY A 49 5.17 6.69 -16.18
C GLY A 49 5.04 8.20 -16.34
N ALA A 50 5.32 8.97 -15.29
CA ALA A 50 5.28 10.44 -15.35
C ALA A 50 6.32 11.03 -16.31
N GLN A 51 7.51 10.42 -16.42
CA GLN A 51 8.52 10.84 -17.40
C GLN A 51 8.16 10.39 -18.82
N LEU A 52 7.60 9.19 -18.98
CA LEU A 52 7.17 8.65 -20.27
C LEU A 52 6.11 9.55 -20.91
N LEU A 53 5.16 10.05 -20.13
CA LEU A 53 4.12 10.97 -20.58
C LEU A 53 4.65 12.35 -21.02
N LYS A 54 5.88 12.72 -20.64
CA LYS A 54 6.51 13.98 -21.09
C LYS A 54 7.13 13.88 -22.49
N LEU A 55 7.29 12.67 -23.03
CA LEU A 55 7.91 12.46 -24.33
C LEU A 55 7.15 13.21 -25.43
N THR A 56 7.91 13.88 -26.30
CA THR A 56 7.38 14.70 -27.40
C THR A 56 6.56 13.88 -28.39
N PHE A 57 6.87 12.59 -28.56
CA PHE A 57 6.12 11.65 -29.40
C PHE A 57 4.64 11.50 -28.98
N LEU A 58 4.34 11.66 -27.69
CA LEU A 58 2.99 11.53 -27.14
C LEU A 58 2.20 12.86 -27.16
N LYS A 59 2.85 13.96 -27.53
CA LYS A 59 2.21 15.27 -27.62
C LYS A 59 1.72 15.53 -29.05
N ASN A 60 0.59 16.19 -29.15
CA ASN A 60 0.07 16.67 -30.43
C ASN A 60 0.82 17.95 -30.86
N SER A 61 0.65 18.41 -32.10
CA SER A 61 1.33 19.62 -32.60
C SER A 61 1.01 20.90 -31.80
N ARG A 62 0.01 20.87 -30.92
CA ARG A 62 -0.38 21.96 -29.99
C ARG A 62 0.27 21.86 -28.60
N GLY A 63 1.13 20.87 -28.35
CA GLY A 63 1.76 20.63 -27.05
C GLY A 63 0.90 19.89 -26.02
N GLU A 64 -0.37 19.64 -26.33
CA GLU A 64 -1.30 18.84 -25.52
C GLU A 64 -1.04 17.34 -25.66
N LEU A 65 -1.28 16.57 -24.60
CA LEU A 65 -1.09 15.12 -24.58
C LEU A 65 -2.16 14.44 -25.45
N ASN A 66 -1.75 13.60 -26.41
CA ASN A 66 -2.68 12.82 -27.22
C ASN A 66 -3.03 11.52 -26.49
N LEU A 67 -4.24 11.46 -25.91
CA LEU A 67 -4.69 10.33 -25.10
C LEU A 67 -4.65 9.00 -25.88
N SER A 68 -5.05 9.00 -27.16
CA SER A 68 -5.10 7.78 -27.98
C SER A 68 -3.70 7.15 -28.16
N LYS A 69 -2.69 7.97 -28.46
CA LYS A 69 -1.30 7.50 -28.57
C LYS A 69 -0.77 6.99 -27.23
N ALA A 70 -1.06 7.68 -26.13
CA ALA A 70 -0.62 7.29 -24.80
C ALA A 70 -1.24 5.94 -24.37
N PHE A 71 -2.55 5.76 -24.53
CA PHE A 71 -3.23 4.50 -24.21
C PHE A 71 -2.75 3.34 -25.08
N THR A 72 -2.48 3.60 -26.37
CA THR A 72 -1.93 2.58 -27.28
C THR A 72 -0.53 2.14 -26.84
N LEU A 73 0.33 3.09 -26.48
CA LEU A 73 1.66 2.79 -25.94
C LEU A 73 1.58 1.95 -24.66
N PHE A 74 0.73 2.34 -23.71
CA PHE A 74 0.54 1.56 -22.48
C PHE A 74 -0.02 0.17 -22.77
N SER A 75 -0.97 0.03 -23.69
CA SER A 75 -1.53 -1.28 -24.07
C SER A 75 -0.45 -2.21 -24.64
N ILE A 76 0.43 -1.71 -25.51
CA ILE A 76 1.54 -2.48 -26.07
C ILE A 76 2.53 -2.86 -24.96
N LEU A 77 2.88 -1.91 -24.08
CA LEU A 77 3.77 -2.14 -22.96
C LEU A 77 3.23 -3.23 -22.00
N TYR A 78 1.94 -3.16 -21.64
CA TYR A 78 1.30 -4.15 -20.80
C TYR A 78 1.24 -5.53 -21.46
N LEU A 79 1.08 -5.62 -22.79
CA LEU A 79 1.11 -6.88 -23.51
C LEU A 79 2.50 -7.52 -23.44
N ILE A 80 3.56 -6.74 -23.70
CA ILE A 80 4.96 -7.21 -23.61
C ILE A 80 5.27 -7.67 -22.17
N LEU A 81 4.89 -6.88 -21.17
CA LEU A 81 5.08 -7.22 -19.76
C LEU A 81 4.26 -8.47 -19.36
N GLY A 82 3.08 -8.66 -19.93
CA GLY A 82 2.25 -9.84 -19.73
C GLY A 82 2.93 -11.12 -20.24
N ILE A 83 3.49 -11.08 -21.46
CA ILE A 83 4.26 -12.20 -22.02
C ILE A 83 5.49 -12.50 -21.16
N PHE A 84 6.23 -11.45 -20.77
CA PHE A 84 7.41 -11.61 -19.93
C PHE A 84 7.07 -12.19 -18.55
N ASN A 85 5.99 -11.72 -17.92
CA ASN A 85 5.52 -12.22 -16.63
C ASN A 85 5.07 -13.69 -16.73
N TRP A 86 4.38 -14.06 -17.82
CA TRP A 86 4.01 -15.46 -18.06
C TRP A 86 5.24 -16.36 -18.20
N PHE A 87 6.23 -15.93 -18.98
CA PHE A 87 7.49 -16.65 -19.12
C PHE A 87 8.20 -16.80 -17.77
N SER A 88 8.35 -15.71 -17.01
CA SER A 88 8.98 -15.71 -15.69
C SER A 88 8.26 -16.63 -14.70
N SER A 89 6.93 -16.57 -14.65
CA SER A 89 6.12 -17.43 -13.77
C SER A 89 6.26 -18.91 -14.14
N SER A 90 6.34 -19.22 -15.44
CA SER A 90 6.51 -20.60 -15.92
C SER A 90 7.86 -21.18 -15.47
N VAL A 91 8.94 -20.39 -15.56
CA VAL A 91 10.29 -20.80 -15.11
C VAL A 91 10.30 -21.08 -13.60
N VAL A 92 9.75 -20.17 -12.79
CA VAL A 92 9.72 -20.33 -11.32
C VAL A 92 8.87 -21.54 -10.91
N THR A 93 7.76 -21.79 -11.61
CA THR A 93 6.90 -22.95 -11.33
C THR A 93 7.63 -24.27 -11.59
N ILE A 94 8.38 -24.34 -12.69
CA ILE A 94 9.20 -25.52 -13.03
C ILE A 94 10.27 -25.75 -11.95
N GLU A 95 11.00 -24.70 -11.56
CA GLU A 95 12.06 -24.80 -10.55
C GLU A 95 11.50 -25.28 -9.20
N LYS A 96 10.36 -24.73 -8.77
CA LYS A 96 9.70 -25.16 -7.53
C LYS A 96 9.28 -26.63 -7.58
N ASN A 97 8.71 -27.09 -8.69
CA ASN A 97 8.30 -28.48 -8.83
C ASN A 97 9.50 -29.45 -8.80
N ILE A 98 10.64 -29.05 -9.38
CA ILE A 98 11.88 -29.83 -9.33
C ILE A 98 12.46 -29.89 -7.92
N LEU A 99 12.49 -28.76 -7.20
CA LEU A 99 13.01 -28.68 -5.83
C LEU A 99 12.15 -29.51 -4.85
N LEU A 100 10.82 -29.41 -4.93
CA LEU A 100 9.92 -30.21 -4.10
C LEU A 100 10.08 -31.71 -4.37
N LYS A 101 10.15 -32.10 -5.65
CA LYS A 101 10.39 -33.51 -6.04
C LYS A 101 11.74 -34.05 -5.56
N LYS A 102 12.75 -33.18 -5.42
CA LYS A 102 14.05 -33.57 -4.86
C LYS A 102 13.99 -33.77 -3.34
N GLN A 103 13.18 -32.97 -2.64
CA GLN A 103 13.02 -33.03 -1.19
C GLN A 103 12.27 -34.31 -0.76
N ASP A 104 11.25 -34.73 -1.50
CA ASP A 104 10.54 -35.99 -1.26
C ASP A 104 11.45 -37.24 -1.43
N ASN A 105 12.44 -37.15 -2.33
CA ASN A 105 13.40 -38.24 -2.57
C ASN A 105 14.49 -38.35 -1.47
N GLU A 106 14.77 -37.28 -0.72
CA GLU A 106 15.82 -37.29 0.32
C GLU A 106 15.29 -37.65 1.72
N GLU A 107 13.96 -37.63 1.95
CA GLU A 107 13.32 -37.97 3.24
C GLU A 107 12.69 -39.37 3.31
N SER A 108 12.80 -40.21 2.27
CA SER A 108 12.30 -41.58 2.34
C SER A 108 13.23 -42.48 3.20
N PRO A 109 12.79 -43.00 4.36
CA PRO A 109 13.57 -43.99 5.09
C PRO A 109 13.54 -45.30 4.30
N LEU A 110 14.71 -45.73 3.84
CA LEU A 110 14.89 -46.80 2.85
C LEU A 110 14.53 -48.22 3.35
N LEU A 111 13.94 -48.38 4.54
CA LEU A 111 13.58 -49.69 5.09
C LEU A 111 12.33 -49.60 5.98
N THR A 112 11.16 -49.75 5.38
CA THR A 112 10.07 -50.50 6.01
C THR A 112 9.28 -51.19 4.91
N SER A 113 9.74 -52.39 4.56
CA SER A 113 8.91 -53.40 3.92
C SER A 113 7.81 -53.76 4.90
N GLU A 114 6.57 -53.36 4.59
CA GLU A 114 5.36 -54.19 4.62
C GLU A 114 4.13 -53.27 4.61
N THR A 115 3.36 -53.37 3.53
CA THR A 115 1.96 -52.96 3.39
C THR A 115 1.67 -51.45 3.32
N TYR A 116 1.91 -50.85 2.16
CA TYR A 116 1.01 -49.80 1.66
C TYR A 116 0.64 -50.14 0.23
N GLU A 117 -0.61 -50.60 0.08
CA GLU A 117 -1.28 -50.74 -1.19
C GLU A 117 -1.26 -49.40 -1.93
N GLU A 118 -0.94 -49.46 -3.22
CA GLU A 118 -1.31 -48.44 -4.19
C GLU A 118 -2.78 -48.08 -4.02
N ASN A 119 -3.07 -46.85 -3.57
CA ASN A 119 -4.36 -46.24 -3.79
C ASN A 119 -4.13 -44.82 -4.34
N THR A 120 -4.22 -44.77 -5.66
CA THR A 120 -5.01 -43.81 -6.46
C THR A 120 -5.01 -42.35 -6.03
N GLU A 121 -4.55 -41.49 -6.95
CA GLU A 121 -4.87 -40.07 -7.02
C GLU A 121 -6.38 -39.82 -6.72
N GLY A 122 -6.68 -39.06 -5.65
CA GLY A 122 -8.06 -38.73 -5.26
C GLY A 122 -8.16 -37.76 -4.08
N GLU A 123 -8.47 -36.49 -4.39
CA GLU A 123 -9.30 -35.49 -3.67
C GLU A 123 -9.16 -35.19 -2.14
N ASP A 124 -8.59 -36.02 -1.27
CA ASP A 124 -8.69 -35.80 0.20
C ASP A 124 -7.62 -34.86 0.82
N GLY A 125 -6.50 -34.59 0.12
CA GLY A 125 -5.43 -33.75 0.67
C GLY A 125 -5.69 -32.22 0.59
N ASP A 126 -6.56 -31.80 -0.33
CA ASP A 126 -6.88 -30.37 -0.53
C ASP A 126 -7.96 -29.90 0.47
N ASP A 127 -8.89 -30.79 0.85
CA ASP A 127 -9.97 -30.48 1.80
C ASP A 127 -9.44 -30.20 3.21
N ASP A 128 -8.46 -30.97 3.71
CA ASP A 128 -7.82 -30.73 5.02
C ASP A 128 -7.06 -29.38 5.06
N LEU A 129 -6.39 -29.01 3.96
CA LEU A 129 -5.68 -27.73 3.84
C LEU A 129 -6.67 -26.55 3.75
N VAL A 130 -7.78 -26.73 3.02
CA VAL A 130 -8.83 -25.74 2.87
C VAL A 130 -9.59 -25.53 4.18
N GLU A 131 -9.88 -26.60 4.93
CA GLU A 131 -10.56 -26.55 6.22
C GLU A 131 -9.70 -25.82 7.26
N HIS A 132 -8.39 -26.14 7.33
CA HIS A 132 -7.45 -25.44 8.21
C HIS A 132 -7.30 -23.95 7.87
N HIS A 133 -7.28 -23.60 6.58
CA HIS A 133 -7.22 -22.20 6.13
C HIS A 133 -8.50 -21.44 6.51
N ARG A 134 -9.68 -22.05 6.31
CA ARG A 134 -10.98 -21.47 6.68
C ARG A 134 -11.08 -21.20 8.18
N ASP A 135 -10.64 -22.16 9.00
CA ASP A 135 -10.67 -22.04 10.45
C ASP A 135 -9.76 -20.92 10.97
N LYS A 136 -8.53 -20.82 10.44
CA LYS A 136 -7.63 -19.71 10.75
C LYS A 136 -8.22 -18.36 10.36
N PHE A 137 -8.86 -18.27 9.19
CA PHE A 137 -9.53 -17.04 8.75
C PHE A 137 -10.73 -16.68 9.64
N MET A 138 -11.52 -17.67 10.06
CA MET A 138 -12.62 -17.45 11.01
C MET A 138 -12.14 -16.98 12.39
N ARG A 139 -10.99 -17.48 12.86
CA ARG A 139 -10.34 -16.95 14.08
C ARG A 139 -9.89 -15.51 13.90
N PHE A 140 -9.36 -15.14 12.72
CA PHE A 140 -9.05 -13.75 12.38
C PHE A 140 -10.28 -12.85 12.45
N LEU A 141 -11.42 -13.26 11.88
CA LEU A 141 -12.67 -12.49 11.93
C LEU A 141 -13.24 -12.34 13.35
N LYS A 142 -12.89 -13.22 14.28
CA LYS A 142 -13.27 -13.09 15.70
C LYS A 142 -12.29 -12.24 16.51
N ASP A 143 -11.14 -11.87 15.92
CA ASP A 143 -10.09 -11.14 16.62
C ASP A 143 -10.43 -9.64 16.70
N ILE A 144 -10.70 -9.15 17.92
CA ILE A 144 -10.97 -7.73 18.16
C ILE A 144 -9.82 -6.82 17.68
N SER A 145 -8.57 -7.29 17.75
CA SER A 145 -7.41 -6.49 17.31
C SER A 145 -7.38 -6.27 15.80
N ALA A 146 -8.02 -7.16 15.03
CA ALA A 146 -8.13 -6.98 13.59
C ALA A 146 -9.00 -5.76 13.24
N TYR A 147 -10.13 -5.61 13.93
CA TYR A 147 -11.03 -4.46 13.72
C TYR A 147 -10.45 -3.15 14.24
N LEU A 148 -9.74 -3.16 15.36
CA LEU A 148 -9.03 -1.97 15.85
C LEU A 148 -7.97 -1.50 14.83
N LEU A 149 -7.22 -2.44 14.25
CA LEU A 149 -6.27 -2.11 13.19
C LEU A 149 -6.98 -1.66 11.90
N LEU A 150 -8.15 -2.21 11.57
CA LEU A 150 -8.93 -1.84 10.38
C LEU A 150 -9.37 -0.38 10.44
N VAL A 151 -9.86 0.05 11.60
CA VAL A 151 -10.24 1.44 11.88
C VAL A 151 -9.02 2.37 11.85
N CYS A 152 -7.87 1.92 12.39
CA CYS A 152 -6.61 2.63 12.28
C CYS A 152 -6.19 2.83 10.81
N VAL A 153 -6.24 1.79 9.97
CA VAL A 153 -5.98 1.88 8.53
C VAL A 153 -6.93 2.88 7.86
N PHE A 154 -8.21 2.88 8.24
CA PHE A 154 -9.26 3.73 7.65
C PHE A 154 -8.93 5.22 7.83
N PHE A 155 -8.66 5.61 9.07
CA PHE A 155 -8.42 7.00 9.42
C PHE A 155 -7.01 7.49 9.07
N THR A 156 -6.11 6.59 8.68
CA THR A 156 -4.74 6.95 8.29
C THR A 156 -4.57 7.02 6.77
N ILE A 157 -4.96 5.95 6.04
CA ILE A 157 -4.76 5.90 4.59
C ILE A 157 -5.72 6.83 3.86
N GLY A 158 -6.96 6.98 4.36
CA GLY A 158 -7.96 7.88 3.77
C GLY A 158 -7.48 9.31 3.52
N PRO A 159 -6.98 10.03 4.56
CA PRO A 159 -6.38 11.36 4.38
C PRO A 159 -5.22 11.42 3.38
N CYS A 160 -4.36 10.40 3.36
CA CYS A 160 -3.24 10.36 2.43
C CYS A 160 -3.72 10.20 0.98
N GLU A 161 -4.70 9.33 0.76
CA GLU A 161 -5.35 9.14 -0.55
C GLU A 161 -6.10 10.41 -0.99
N MET A 162 -6.81 11.08 -0.08
CA MET A 162 -7.44 12.38 -0.34
C MET A 162 -6.41 13.42 -0.80
N TYR A 163 -5.25 13.51 -0.14
CA TYR A 163 -4.18 14.42 -0.54
C TYR A 163 -3.69 14.12 -1.96
N ILE A 164 -3.44 12.86 -2.31
CA ILE A 164 -2.91 12.47 -3.63
C ILE A 164 -3.94 12.71 -4.73
N THR A 165 -5.20 12.30 -4.51
CA THR A 165 -6.28 12.45 -5.49
C THR A 165 -6.62 13.90 -5.79
N ASN A 166 -6.45 14.80 -4.82
CA ASN A 166 -6.74 16.23 -4.95
C ASN A 166 -5.49 17.11 -5.04
N MET A 167 -4.32 16.50 -5.25
CA MET A 167 -3.02 17.20 -5.22
C MET A 167 -2.92 18.33 -6.24
N GLY A 168 -3.52 18.17 -7.43
CA GLY A 168 -3.54 19.21 -8.47
C GLY A 168 -4.31 20.46 -8.03
N SER A 169 -5.51 20.28 -7.48
CA SER A 169 -6.32 21.39 -6.95
C SER A 169 -5.63 22.05 -5.76
N LEU A 170 -5.07 21.26 -4.84
CA LEU A 170 -4.27 21.78 -3.72
C LEU A 170 -3.12 22.67 -4.20
N ILE A 171 -2.30 22.21 -5.14
CA ILE A 171 -1.15 22.99 -5.61
C ILE A 171 -1.60 24.30 -6.27
N ASN A 172 -2.63 24.25 -7.12
CA ASN A 172 -3.15 25.43 -7.80
C ASN A 172 -3.69 26.49 -6.82
N THR A 173 -4.28 26.08 -5.69
CA THR A 173 -4.79 27.01 -4.69
C THR A 173 -3.72 27.52 -3.74
N ILE A 174 -2.78 26.65 -3.36
CA ILE A 174 -1.82 26.92 -2.25
C ILE A 174 -0.53 27.55 -2.76
N SER A 175 -0.01 27.07 -3.89
CA SER A 175 1.28 27.50 -4.45
C SER A 175 1.23 27.43 -5.98
N PRO A 176 0.49 28.35 -6.64
CA PRO A 176 0.25 28.32 -8.09
C PRO A 176 1.54 28.47 -8.92
N ASP A 177 2.58 29.09 -8.36
CA ASP A 177 3.89 29.23 -9.01
C ASP A 177 4.68 27.90 -9.07
N SER A 178 4.28 26.92 -8.27
CA SER A 178 4.96 25.63 -8.22
C SER A 178 4.40 24.66 -9.27
N SER A 179 5.29 23.93 -9.95
CA SER A 179 4.85 22.99 -10.98
C SER A 179 4.30 21.70 -10.36
N ILE A 180 3.06 21.35 -10.71
CA ILE A 180 2.36 20.14 -10.25
C ILE A 180 3.21 18.89 -10.50
N SER A 181 3.81 18.79 -11.69
CA SER A 181 4.62 17.63 -12.06
C SER A 181 5.87 17.45 -11.17
N ASN A 182 6.50 18.53 -10.72
CA ASN A 182 7.65 18.42 -9.82
C ASN A 182 7.18 17.92 -8.45
N GLN A 183 6.09 18.46 -7.92
CA GLN A 183 5.55 18.04 -6.61
C GLN A 183 5.15 16.56 -6.61
N VAL A 184 4.47 16.09 -7.66
CA VAL A 184 4.13 14.67 -7.82
C VAL A 184 5.39 13.79 -7.89
N SER A 185 6.42 14.24 -8.61
CA SER A 185 7.70 13.51 -8.72
C SER A 185 8.40 13.41 -7.36
N VAL A 186 8.38 14.48 -6.57
CA VAL A 186 8.96 14.53 -5.21
C VAL A 186 8.21 13.60 -4.27
N HIS A 187 6.88 13.67 -4.28
CA HIS A 187 6.03 12.77 -3.49
C HIS A 187 6.32 11.29 -3.81
N ALA A 188 6.37 10.94 -5.10
CA ALA A 188 6.64 9.57 -5.55
C ALA A 188 8.06 9.10 -5.20
N PHE A 189 9.07 9.98 -5.29
CA PHE A 189 10.44 9.68 -4.87
C PHE A 189 10.51 9.37 -3.37
N PHE A 190 9.96 10.24 -2.52
CA PHE A 190 10.00 10.04 -1.07
C PHE A 190 9.13 8.87 -0.61
N SER A 191 8.03 8.57 -1.29
CA SER A 191 7.23 7.36 -1.08
C SER A 191 8.04 6.10 -1.40
N THR A 192 8.76 6.08 -2.51
CA THR A 192 9.65 4.97 -2.90
C THR A 192 10.80 4.80 -1.88
N PHE A 193 11.42 5.91 -1.48
CA PHE A 193 12.46 5.91 -0.46
C PHE A 193 11.96 5.41 0.90
N ALA A 194 10.77 5.82 1.33
CA ALA A 194 10.16 5.35 2.56
C ALA A 194 9.88 3.85 2.55
N ARG A 195 9.41 3.30 1.42
CA ARG A 195 9.16 1.85 1.28
C ARG A 195 10.42 1.04 1.53
N LEU A 196 11.53 1.41 0.88
CA LEU A 196 12.81 0.72 1.08
C LEU A 196 13.37 0.93 2.48
N SER A 197 13.46 2.18 2.92
CA SER A 197 14.09 2.52 4.20
C SER A 197 13.31 1.97 5.40
N LEU A 198 11.98 2.12 5.45
CA LEU A 198 11.17 1.60 6.55
C LEU A 198 10.99 0.09 6.49
N GLY A 199 10.99 -0.51 5.30
CA GLY A 199 11.01 -1.97 5.14
C GLY A 199 12.29 -2.57 5.73
N ALA A 200 13.45 -2.02 5.38
CA ALA A 200 14.74 -2.44 5.93
C ALA A 200 14.86 -2.14 7.43
N LEU A 201 14.44 -0.95 7.87
CA LEU A 201 14.47 -0.55 9.27
C LEU A 201 13.58 -1.46 10.13
N SER A 202 12.38 -1.78 9.66
CA SER A 202 11.44 -2.69 10.33
C SER A 202 12.05 -4.07 10.59
N ASP A 203 12.76 -4.62 9.61
CA ASP A 203 13.40 -5.93 9.78
C ASP A 203 14.66 -5.86 10.65
N LEU A 204 15.46 -4.80 10.54
CA LEU A 204 16.61 -4.59 11.40
C LEU A 204 16.19 -4.47 12.87
N LEU A 205 15.16 -3.67 13.16
CA LEU A 205 14.65 -3.48 14.52
C LEU A 205 14.02 -4.75 15.08
N ALA A 206 13.26 -5.49 14.26
CA ALA A 206 12.65 -6.73 14.70
C ALA A 206 13.67 -7.86 14.93
N SER A 207 14.65 -8.00 14.05
CA SER A 207 15.66 -9.08 14.10
C SER A 207 16.77 -8.80 15.11
N LYS A 208 17.38 -7.61 15.05
CA LYS A 208 18.59 -7.29 15.84
C LYS A 208 18.27 -6.72 17.23
N TYR A 209 17.21 -5.92 17.33
CA TYR A 209 16.87 -5.19 18.57
C TYR A 209 15.60 -5.71 19.25
N SER A 210 14.91 -6.69 18.66
CA SER A 210 13.62 -7.23 19.14
C SER A 210 12.56 -6.15 19.45
N ILE A 211 12.63 -5.01 18.77
CA ILE A 211 11.68 -3.91 18.93
C ILE A 211 10.44 -4.20 18.08
N SER A 212 9.26 -4.01 18.66
CA SER A 212 8.00 -4.15 17.94
C SER A 212 7.87 -3.14 16.81
N ARG A 213 7.47 -3.63 15.63
CA ARG A 213 7.18 -2.83 14.42
C ARG A 213 6.10 -1.76 14.66
N VAL A 214 5.28 -1.91 15.71
CA VAL A 214 4.24 -0.95 16.09
C VAL A 214 4.81 0.39 16.54
N TRP A 215 6.02 0.42 17.11
CA TRP A 215 6.69 1.69 17.45
C TRP A 215 7.06 2.50 16.21
N ILE A 216 7.51 1.82 15.15
CA ILE A 216 7.82 2.47 13.87
C ILE A 216 6.53 3.04 13.27
N LEU A 217 5.43 2.27 13.31
CA LEU A 217 4.13 2.75 12.85
C LEU A 217 3.65 3.96 13.66
N LEU A 218 3.80 3.94 14.99
CA LEU A 218 3.43 5.07 15.85
C LEU A 218 4.22 6.34 15.50
N CYS A 219 5.54 6.24 15.30
CA CYS A 219 6.36 7.36 14.85
C CYS A 219 5.88 7.89 13.49
N LEU A 220 5.49 7.00 12.58
CA LEU A 220 4.96 7.39 11.27
C LEU A 220 3.59 8.09 11.38
N LEU A 221 2.71 7.63 12.26
CA LEU A 221 1.42 8.27 12.53
C LEU A 221 1.59 9.67 13.14
N LEU A 222 2.55 9.83 14.06
CA LEU A 222 2.88 11.15 14.62
C LEU A 222 3.46 12.09 13.56
N LEU A 223 4.31 11.59 12.67
CA LEU A 223 4.79 12.34 11.51
C LEU A 223 3.62 12.74 10.59
N GLY A 224 2.66 11.84 10.38
CA GLY A 224 1.46 12.13 9.60
C GLY A 224 0.60 13.22 10.22
N LEU A 225 0.34 13.13 11.53
CA LEU A 225 -0.35 14.18 12.28
C LEU A 225 0.36 15.54 12.15
N ALA A 226 1.68 15.58 12.35
CA ALA A 226 2.47 16.80 12.18
C ALA A 226 2.35 17.36 10.77
N THR A 227 2.38 16.50 9.74
CA THR A 227 2.24 16.92 8.33
C THR A 227 0.88 17.56 8.08
N GLN A 228 -0.22 16.96 8.56
CA GLN A 228 -1.57 17.53 8.39
C GLN A 228 -1.70 18.87 9.14
N LEU A 229 -1.14 18.97 10.35
CA LEU A 229 -1.13 20.20 11.13
C LEU A 229 -0.29 21.31 10.49
N PHE A 230 0.86 20.99 9.88
CA PHE A 230 1.65 21.98 9.15
C PHE A 230 0.85 22.59 8.01
N ILE A 231 0.07 21.79 7.27
CA ILE A 231 -0.80 22.31 6.21
C ILE A 231 -1.95 23.14 6.81
N ALA A 232 -2.59 22.65 7.88
CA ALA A 232 -3.71 23.34 8.53
C ALA A 232 -3.34 24.72 9.09
N LEU A 233 -2.10 24.87 9.57
CA LEU A 233 -1.56 26.08 10.19
C LEU A 233 -0.79 26.99 9.21
N ASP A 234 -0.79 26.68 7.91
CA ASP A 234 0.02 27.37 6.88
C ASP A 234 1.54 27.39 7.19
N ILE A 235 2.03 26.35 7.84
CA ILE A 235 3.46 26.18 8.09
C ILE A 235 4.04 25.45 6.86
N PHE A 236 4.91 26.14 6.12
CA PHE A 236 5.53 25.70 4.85
C PHE A 236 4.62 25.62 3.63
N ALA A 237 3.29 25.70 3.76
CA ALA A 237 2.37 25.46 2.65
C ALA A 237 2.51 26.49 1.52
N THR A 238 2.57 27.78 1.83
CA THR A 238 2.72 28.85 0.84
C THR A 238 4.14 28.96 0.26
N HIS A 239 5.17 28.94 1.10
CA HIS A 239 6.55 29.22 0.68
C HIS A 239 7.38 27.99 0.30
N ASN A 240 7.14 26.83 0.93
CA ASN A 240 7.98 25.63 0.82
C ASN A 240 7.14 24.36 0.64
N PHE A 241 6.16 24.38 -0.26
CA PHE A 241 5.23 23.26 -0.50
C PHE A 241 5.94 21.92 -0.79
N PHE A 242 7.17 21.97 -1.33
CA PHE A 242 8.04 20.81 -1.51
C PHE A 242 8.23 19.99 -0.21
N MET A 243 8.38 20.64 0.95
CA MET A 243 8.55 19.94 2.23
C MET A 243 7.30 19.13 2.58
N ILE A 244 6.10 19.67 2.33
CA ILE A 244 4.84 18.96 2.55
C ILE A 244 4.74 17.75 1.60
N SER A 245 5.06 17.93 0.32
CA SER A 245 5.09 16.82 -0.65
C SER A 245 6.05 15.71 -0.23
N MET A 246 7.23 16.07 0.29
CA MET A 246 8.22 15.14 0.83
C MET A 246 7.68 14.37 2.05
N LEU A 247 7.17 15.08 3.07
CA LEU A 247 6.65 14.45 4.29
C LEU A 247 5.43 13.55 3.99
N SER A 248 4.50 14.05 3.18
CA SER A 248 3.33 13.29 2.74
C SER A 248 3.71 12.06 1.91
N GLY A 249 4.70 12.18 1.02
CA GLY A 249 5.25 11.05 0.26
C GLY A 249 5.86 10.00 1.18
N PHE A 250 6.71 10.43 2.11
CA PHE A 250 7.35 9.53 3.07
C PHE A 250 6.33 8.78 3.94
N LEU A 251 5.32 9.49 4.44
CA LEU A 251 4.19 8.92 5.18
C LEU A 251 3.44 7.87 4.35
N TYR A 252 3.00 8.23 3.14
CA TYR A 252 2.24 7.34 2.28
C TYR A 252 3.00 6.04 1.96
N GLY A 253 4.26 6.17 1.55
CA GLY A 253 5.12 5.01 1.26
C GLY A 253 5.36 4.13 2.49
N GLY A 254 5.54 4.75 3.66
CA GLY A 254 5.72 4.04 4.92
C GLY A 254 4.49 3.27 5.38
N LEU A 255 3.28 3.84 5.25
CA LEU A 255 2.04 3.18 5.66
C LEU A 255 1.77 1.92 4.83
N PHE A 256 1.90 2.02 3.50
CA PHE A 256 1.76 0.88 2.59
C PHE A 256 2.87 -0.16 2.71
N THR A 257 3.90 0.10 3.52
CA THR A 257 4.94 -0.87 3.87
C THR A 257 4.69 -1.51 5.23
N LEU A 258 4.40 -0.69 6.25
CA LEU A 258 4.28 -1.16 7.62
C LEU A 258 2.98 -1.90 7.88
N PHE A 259 1.84 -1.46 7.33
CA PHE A 259 0.57 -2.16 7.53
C PHE A 259 0.59 -3.62 7.03
N PRO A 260 0.93 -3.92 5.76
CA PRO A 260 1.05 -5.31 5.32
C PRO A 260 2.10 -6.08 6.11
N THR A 261 3.22 -5.45 6.49
CA THR A 261 4.26 -6.12 7.29
C THR A 261 3.77 -6.51 8.68
N ILE A 262 2.99 -5.65 9.34
CA ILE A 262 2.38 -5.93 10.64
C ILE A 262 1.33 -7.04 10.49
N VAL A 263 0.49 -6.97 9.46
CA VAL A 263 -0.49 -8.00 9.16
C VAL A 263 0.17 -9.37 8.96
N LEU A 264 1.22 -9.44 8.14
CA LEU A 264 2.02 -10.64 7.91
C LEU A 264 2.70 -11.14 9.20
N SER A 265 3.08 -10.23 10.09
CA SER A 265 3.74 -10.58 11.35
C SER A 265 2.80 -11.20 12.37
N ILE A 266 1.56 -10.71 12.46
CA ILE A 266 0.57 -11.13 13.47
C ILE A 266 -0.19 -12.38 13.01
N TRP A 267 -0.71 -12.38 11.78
CA TRP A 267 -1.60 -13.44 11.28
C TRP A 267 -0.90 -14.46 10.37
N GLY A 268 0.40 -14.27 10.11
CA GLY A 268 1.22 -15.20 9.34
C GLY A 268 1.06 -15.06 7.82
N SER A 269 1.86 -15.82 7.08
CA SER A 269 1.92 -15.81 5.61
C SER A 269 0.82 -16.63 4.94
N GLU A 270 0.25 -17.61 5.64
CA GLU A 270 -0.73 -18.55 5.07
C GLU A 270 -2.03 -17.85 4.67
N ILE A 271 -2.64 -17.11 5.60
CA ILE A 271 -3.90 -16.36 5.37
C ILE A 271 -3.67 -14.90 4.98
N PHE A 272 -2.41 -14.50 4.71
CA PHE A 272 -2.03 -13.10 4.49
C PHE A 272 -2.83 -12.44 3.38
N GLY A 273 -3.04 -13.15 2.26
CA GLY A 273 -3.76 -12.61 1.10
C GLY A 273 -5.20 -12.21 1.44
N SER A 274 -5.94 -13.11 2.08
CA SER A 274 -7.33 -12.88 2.49
C SER A 274 -7.43 -11.79 3.56
N VAL A 275 -6.52 -11.81 4.54
CA VAL A 275 -6.50 -10.82 5.62
C VAL A 275 -6.16 -9.43 5.10
N TYR A 276 -5.07 -9.28 4.35
CA TYR A 276 -4.67 -7.98 3.80
C TYR A 276 -5.65 -7.46 2.76
N GLY A 277 -6.28 -8.36 1.98
CA GLY A 277 -7.41 -8.06 1.11
C GLY A 277 -8.58 -7.43 1.86
N PHE A 278 -8.95 -7.99 3.03
CA PHE A 278 -9.96 -7.40 3.90
C PHE A 278 -9.57 -6.00 4.39
N TYR A 279 -8.31 -5.78 4.76
CA TYR A 279 -7.82 -4.44 5.12
C TYR A 279 -7.88 -3.44 3.96
N MET A 280 -7.75 -3.88 2.71
CA MET A 280 -7.81 -3.00 1.52
C MET A 280 -9.20 -2.43 1.24
N LEU A 281 -10.26 -2.96 1.86
CA LEU A 281 -11.58 -2.33 1.83
C LEU A 281 -11.56 -0.95 2.51
N SER A 282 -10.70 -0.80 3.51
CA SER A 282 -10.61 0.40 4.34
C SER A 282 -10.09 1.63 3.56
N PRO A 283 -8.96 1.57 2.82
CA PRO A 283 -8.54 2.62 1.88
C PRO A 283 -9.59 2.99 0.82
N ALA A 284 -10.29 2.01 0.26
CA ALA A 284 -11.29 2.26 -0.79
C ALA A 284 -12.48 3.10 -0.26
N LEU A 285 -13.00 2.74 0.92
CA LEU A 285 -14.09 3.46 1.57
C LEU A 285 -13.63 4.83 2.11
N SER A 286 -12.48 4.87 2.76
CA SER A 286 -11.96 6.10 3.38
C SER A 286 -11.54 7.15 2.34
N SER A 287 -10.88 6.76 1.24
CA SER A 287 -10.50 7.68 0.15
C SER A 287 -11.74 8.36 -0.44
N SER A 288 -12.82 7.60 -0.65
CA SER A 288 -14.09 8.14 -1.14
C SER A 288 -14.70 9.14 -0.15
N LEU A 289 -14.72 8.80 1.14
CA LEU A 289 -15.27 9.66 2.19
C LEU A 289 -14.48 10.98 2.34
N PHE A 290 -13.16 10.90 2.52
CA PHE A 290 -12.32 12.08 2.68
C PHE A 290 -12.22 12.90 1.39
N GLY A 291 -12.22 12.25 0.22
CA GLY A 291 -12.31 12.93 -1.08
C GLY A 291 -13.60 13.73 -1.24
N MET A 292 -14.74 13.19 -0.82
CA MET A 292 -16.01 13.93 -0.80
C MET A 292 -15.98 15.11 0.17
N ILE A 293 -15.44 14.91 1.39
CA ILE A 293 -15.28 16.00 2.37
C ILE A 293 -14.42 17.12 1.78
N PHE A 294 -13.31 16.78 1.12
CA PHE A 294 -12.47 17.75 0.43
C PHE A 294 -13.26 18.52 -0.63
N GLY A 295 -13.95 17.82 -1.54
CA GLY A 295 -14.71 18.45 -2.62
C GLY A 295 -15.80 19.40 -2.11
N LEU A 296 -16.59 18.98 -1.13
CA LEU A 296 -17.65 19.81 -0.55
C LEU A 296 -17.11 21.08 0.10
N VAL A 297 -16.01 20.99 0.83
CA VAL A 297 -15.39 22.16 1.48
C VAL A 297 -14.73 23.07 0.45
N TYR A 298 -14.04 22.48 -0.53
CA TYR A 298 -13.39 23.20 -1.61
C TYR A 298 -14.40 24.00 -2.44
N ASP A 299 -15.48 23.37 -2.90
CA ASP A 299 -16.50 24.05 -3.73
C ASP A 299 -17.25 25.13 -2.93
N ALA A 300 -17.49 24.91 -1.64
CA ALA A 300 -18.17 25.89 -0.79
C ALA A 300 -17.31 27.11 -0.44
N LYS A 301 -15.99 26.97 -0.33
CA LYS A 301 -15.12 28.00 0.25
C LYS A 301 -14.01 28.53 -0.67
N CYS A 302 -13.62 27.80 -1.71
CA CYS A 302 -12.51 28.19 -2.61
C CYS A 302 -12.98 28.83 -3.92
N TRP A 303 -14.29 28.87 -4.20
CA TRP A 303 -14.82 29.39 -5.47
C TRP A 303 -14.76 30.92 -5.60
N THR A 304 -14.68 31.69 -4.50
CA THR A 304 -15.05 33.13 -4.48
C THR A 304 -13.92 34.11 -4.14
N VAL A 305 -12.64 33.73 -4.17
CA VAL A 305 -11.59 34.61 -3.61
C VAL A 305 -10.52 34.98 -4.63
N ASP A 306 -10.51 36.27 -4.99
CA ASP A 306 -9.39 36.96 -5.62
C ASP A 306 -8.31 37.27 -4.56
N THR A 307 -7.07 36.84 -4.85
CA THR A 307 -5.77 37.31 -4.35
C THR A 307 -5.51 37.45 -2.84
N GLY A 308 -4.76 36.49 -2.25
CA GLY A 308 -3.98 36.71 -1.02
C GLY A 308 -3.65 35.45 -0.19
N SER A 309 -2.53 35.46 0.56
CA SER A 309 -2.06 34.36 1.44
C SER A 309 -3.03 33.97 2.56
N SER A 310 -4.03 34.80 2.89
CA SER A 310 -5.14 34.49 3.80
C SER A 310 -6.14 33.45 3.25
N LEU A 311 -5.98 33.03 2.00
CA LEU A 311 -6.81 32.05 1.30
C LEU A 311 -6.70 30.64 1.89
N LEU A 312 -5.49 30.21 2.26
CA LEU A 312 -5.23 28.86 2.75
C LEU A 312 -5.93 28.60 4.08
N THR A 313 -5.78 29.54 5.01
CA THR A 313 -6.30 29.45 6.38
C THR A 313 -7.83 29.43 6.41
N SER A 314 -8.49 30.07 5.44
CA SER A 314 -9.96 30.16 5.43
C SER A 314 -10.63 29.08 4.57
N CYS A 315 -10.06 28.74 3.41
CA CYS A 315 -10.69 27.76 2.52
C CYS A 315 -10.34 26.30 2.87
N ILE A 316 -9.04 25.96 2.85
CA ILE A 316 -8.59 24.56 2.81
C ILE A 316 -8.22 24.04 4.21
N SER A 317 -7.81 24.92 5.12
CA SER A 317 -7.46 24.56 6.51
C SER A 317 -8.49 23.68 7.24
N PRO A 318 -9.82 23.89 7.12
CA PRO A 318 -10.81 23.03 7.79
C PRO A 318 -10.70 21.56 7.39
N VAL A 319 -10.37 21.25 6.13
CA VAL A 319 -10.18 19.86 5.69
C VAL A 319 -8.98 19.25 6.42
N PHE A 320 -7.88 19.98 6.52
CA PHE A 320 -6.68 19.51 7.20
C PHE A 320 -6.82 19.40 8.72
N TRP A 321 -7.73 20.17 9.34
CA TRP A 321 -8.14 19.94 10.72
C TRP A 321 -8.92 18.62 10.87
N THR A 322 -9.84 18.31 9.96
CA THR A 322 -10.58 17.04 9.99
C THR A 322 -9.66 15.83 9.78
N THR A 323 -8.69 15.92 8.88
CA THR A 323 -7.70 14.86 8.68
C THR A 323 -6.70 14.77 9.84
N SER A 324 -6.35 15.89 10.48
CA SER A 324 -5.52 15.84 11.71
C SER A 324 -6.25 15.07 12.83
N LEU A 325 -7.56 15.30 12.99
CA LEU A 325 -8.37 14.55 13.95
C LEU A 325 -8.40 13.06 13.61
N SER A 326 -8.46 12.68 12.33
CA SER A 326 -8.43 11.27 11.94
C SER A 326 -7.10 10.59 12.32
N PHE A 327 -5.96 11.27 12.20
CA PHE A 327 -4.68 10.76 12.70
C PHE A 327 -4.67 10.57 14.21
N VAL A 328 -5.25 11.50 14.98
CA VAL A 328 -5.39 11.35 16.45
C VAL A 328 -6.23 10.13 16.80
N ILE A 329 -7.36 9.95 16.13
CA ILE A 329 -8.24 8.77 16.30
C ILE A 329 -7.45 7.49 15.98
N SER A 330 -6.74 7.45 14.85
CA SER A 330 -5.91 6.32 14.46
C SER A 330 -4.85 5.95 15.50
N ILE A 331 -4.14 6.95 16.06
CA ILE A 331 -3.15 6.75 17.12
C ILE A 331 -3.80 6.13 18.37
N ALA A 332 -4.96 6.64 18.78
CA ALA A 332 -5.69 6.08 19.93
C ALA A 332 -6.07 4.62 19.71
N PHE A 333 -6.60 4.28 18.51
CA PHE A 333 -6.93 2.90 18.14
C PHE A 333 -5.69 2.00 18.08
N LEU A 334 -4.57 2.47 17.53
CA LEU A 334 -3.32 1.70 17.51
C LEU A 334 -2.80 1.40 18.93
N ILE A 335 -2.79 2.41 19.81
CA ILE A 335 -2.37 2.24 21.21
C ILE A 335 -3.31 1.29 21.94
N SER A 336 -4.62 1.37 21.67
CA SER A 336 -5.60 0.44 22.24
C SER A 336 -5.36 -1.00 21.80
N ALA A 337 -5.08 -1.25 20.51
CA ALA A 337 -4.77 -2.58 19.98
C ALA A 337 -3.49 -3.14 20.59
N TRP A 338 -2.47 -2.29 20.71
CA TRP A 338 -1.19 -2.65 21.33
C TRP A 338 -1.37 -3.02 22.80
N ARG A 339 -1.95 -2.14 23.63
CA ARG A 339 -2.06 -2.36 25.09
C ARG A 339 -3.08 -3.42 25.48
N LEU A 340 -4.24 -3.46 24.83
CA LEU A 340 -5.34 -4.33 25.25
C LEU A 340 -5.15 -5.77 24.78
N VAL A 341 -4.54 -5.98 23.61
CA VAL A 341 -4.48 -7.30 22.96
C VAL A 341 -3.04 -7.78 22.78
N TRP A 342 -2.20 -7.01 22.08
CA TRP A 342 -0.90 -7.53 21.63
C TRP A 342 0.15 -7.64 22.74
N VAL A 343 0.17 -6.72 23.70
CA VAL A 343 1.05 -6.84 24.88
C VAL A 343 0.68 -8.09 25.71
N LYS A 344 -0.61 -8.39 25.86
CA LYS A 344 -1.05 -9.58 26.60
C LYS A 344 -0.68 -10.88 25.90
N ARG A 345 -0.66 -10.90 24.56
CA ARG A 345 -0.21 -12.05 23.76
C ARG A 345 1.30 -12.30 23.82
N LEU A 346 2.10 -11.32 24.25
CA LEU A 346 3.56 -11.46 24.40
C LEU A 346 3.96 -11.99 25.79
N GLN A 347 3.03 -12.02 26.76
CA GLN A 347 3.28 -12.46 28.13
C GLN A 347 2.82 -13.91 28.40
N VAL A 348 2.12 -14.50 27.44
CA VAL A 348 1.73 -15.92 27.40
C VAL A 348 2.62 -16.60 26.38
#